data_AF-A0A3D5J1V8-F1
#
_entry.id   AF-A0A3D5J1V8-F1
#
_cell.length_a   1.000
_cell.length_b   1.000
_cell.length_c   1.000
_cell.angle_alpha   90.00
_cell.angle_beta   90.00
_cell.angle_gamma   90.00
#
_symmetry.space_group_name_H-M   'P 1'
#
loop_
_entity.id
_entity.type
_entity.pdbx_description
1 polymer ?
#
loop_
_entity_poly.entity_id
_entity_poly.type
_entity_poly.pdbx_seq_one_letter_code
_entity_poly.pdbx_strand_id
1 'polypeptide(L)'
;MNSRRSLVKYRGEECLNCGRSLEEEHKFCPNCGQLNSIKKLALGDFFSEFFSGLFAYDSRFIRTMRILLFKPGKISKDYIQG
;
A
#
# COMPACT_ATOMS: atom_id res chain seq x y z
N MET A 1 -1.50 11.49 3.09
CA MET A 1 -1.38 10.27 3.92
C MET A 1 -0.80 10.61 5.29
N ASN A 2 -1.63 10.97 6.27
CA ASN A 2 -1.20 11.13 7.66
C ASN A 2 -1.40 9.81 8.40
N SER A 3 -0.41 8.92 8.29
CA SER A 3 -0.46 7.65 8.99
C SER A 3 -0.23 7.89 10.48
N ARG A 4 -1.23 7.61 11.31
CA ARG A 4 -1.15 7.66 12.79
C ARG A 4 -0.01 6.78 13.36
N ARG A 5 0.63 5.96 12.53
CA ARG A 5 1.79 5.12 12.83
C ARG A 5 3.10 5.89 12.93
N SER A 6 3.23 7.06 12.29
CA SER A 6 4.50 7.82 12.28
C SER A 6 4.65 8.82 13.43
N LEU A 7 3.78 8.74 14.44
CA LEU A 7 3.84 9.59 15.62
C LEU A 7 5.07 9.23 16.46
N VAL A 8 5.69 10.23 17.08
CA VAL A 8 6.91 10.07 17.91
C VAL A 8 6.73 9.01 18.99
N LYS A 9 5.54 8.94 19.61
CA LYS A 9 5.19 7.95 20.64
C LYS A 9 5.28 6.47 20.22
N TYR A 10 5.40 6.19 18.92
CA TYR A 10 5.53 4.83 18.39
C TYR A 10 6.91 4.58 17.80
N ARG A 11 7.89 5.47 17.98
CA ARG A 11 9.25 5.23 17.50
C ARG A 11 9.99 4.34 18.49
N GLY A 12 10.87 3.48 17.99
CA GLY A 12 11.75 2.65 18.79
C GLY A 12 13.22 2.93 18.49
N GLU A 13 14.09 2.38 19.32
CA GLU A 13 15.55 2.51 19.24
C GLU A 13 16.19 1.53 18.25
N GLU A 14 15.43 0.56 17.72
CA GLU A 14 15.93 -0.44 16.78
C GLU A 14 14.98 -0.64 15.59
N CYS A 15 15.58 -0.82 14.41
CA CYS A 15 14.82 -1.09 13.20
C CYS A 15 14.28 -2.54 13.20
N LEU A 16 12.96 -2.69 13.13
CA LEU A 16 12.27 -3.99 13.05
C LEU A 16 12.60 -4.84 11.81
N ASN A 17 13.21 -4.24 10.78
CA ASN A 17 13.53 -4.94 9.52
C ASN A 17 15.02 -5.32 9.43
N CYS A 18 15.93 -4.40 9.78
CA CYS A 18 17.37 -4.63 9.61
C CYS A 18 18.18 -4.64 10.92
N GLY A 19 17.55 -4.48 12.08
CA GLY A 19 18.20 -4.53 13.39
C GLY A 19 19.14 -3.38 13.71
N ARG A 20 19.26 -2.37 12.84
CA ARG A 20 20.10 -1.19 13.08
C ARG A 20 19.52 -0.35 14.22
N SER A 21 20.39 0.13 15.11
CA SER A 21 20.02 1.16 16.09
C SER A 21 19.56 2.44 15.39
N LEU A 22 18.44 3.00 15.83
CA LEU A 22 17.81 4.19 15.32
C LEU A 22 17.69 5.21 16.44
N GLU A 23 18.02 6.46 16.14
CA GLU A 23 17.71 7.58 17.03
C GLU A 23 16.21 7.88 17.01
N GLU A 24 15.64 8.34 18.13
CA GLU A 24 14.21 8.66 18.25
C GLU A 24 13.73 9.72 17.24
N GLU A 25 14.64 10.54 16.73
CA GLU A 25 14.35 11.57 15.74
C GLU A 25 14.06 10.99 14.35
N HIS A 26 14.62 9.82 14.04
CA HIS A 26 14.48 9.18 12.74
C HIS A 26 13.09 8.56 12.56
N LYS A 27 12.30 9.19 11.68
CA LYS A 27 10.99 8.69 11.24
C LYS A 27 11.10 7.43 10.36
N PHE A 28 12.16 7.31 9.59
CA PHE A 28 12.44 6.18 8.70
C PHE A 28 13.86 5.68 8.92
N CYS A 29 14.09 4.39 8.76
CA CYS A 29 15.42 3.81 8.84
C CYS A 29 16.27 4.30 7.66
N PRO A 30 17.46 4.90 7.90
CA PRO A 30 18.34 5.37 6.83
C PRO A 30 18.99 4.24 6.02
N ASN A 31 18.96 3.00 6.52
CA ASN A 31 19.55 1.85 5.83
C ASN A 31 18.56 1.13 4.89
N CYS A 32 17.34 0.84 5.36
CA CYS A 32 16.37 0.04 4.61
C CYS A 32 15.08 0.80 4.26
N GLY A 33 14.94 2.05 4.66
CA GLY A 33 13.76 2.88 4.37
C GLY A 33 12.49 2.53 5.17
N GLN A 34 12.52 1.52 6.04
CA GLN A 34 11.36 1.12 6.84
C GLN A 34 10.91 2.26 7.78
N LEU A 35 9.59 2.45 7.90
CA LEU A 35 9.02 3.38 8.89
C LEU A 35 9.36 2.92 10.31
N ASN A 36 9.92 3.82 11.12
CA ASN A 36 10.18 3.57 12.54
C ASN A 36 8.86 3.63 13.32
N SER A 37 8.17 2.49 13.42
CA SER A 37 6.91 2.36 14.15
C SER A 37 6.81 1.00 14.84
N ILE A 38 6.75 0.98 16.17
CA ILE A 38 6.44 -0.20 16.99
C ILE A 38 4.93 -0.48 17.06
N LYS A 39 4.09 0.36 16.44
CA LYS A 39 2.65 0.16 16.43
C LYS A 39 2.32 -1.10 15.63
N LYS A 40 1.74 -2.10 16.30
CA LYS A 40 1.27 -3.34 15.65
C LYS A 40 0.28 -3.02 14.53
N LEU A 41 0.45 -3.68 13.38
CA LEU A 41 -0.51 -3.59 12.28
C LEU A 41 -1.81 -4.30 12.67
N ALA A 42 -2.94 -3.63 12.47
CA ALA A 42 -4.24 -4.29 12.49
C ALA A 42 -4.56 -4.86 11.10
N LEU A 43 -5.32 -5.97 11.04
CA LEU A 43 -5.77 -6.57 9.77
C LEU A 43 -6.48 -5.55 8.87
N GLY A 44 -7.28 -4.66 9.45
CA GLY A 44 -7.98 -3.61 8.70
C GLY A 44 -7.05 -2.62 7.99
N ASP A 45 -5.88 -2.34 8.58
CA ASP A 45 -4.90 -1.46 7.94
C ASP A 45 -4.27 -2.12 6.70
N PHE A 46 -4.04 -3.45 6.74
CA PHE A 46 -3.53 -4.21 5.60
C PHE A 46 -4.51 -4.16 4.42
N PHE A 47 -5.80 -4.39 4.66
CA PHE A 47 -6.81 -4.28 3.61
C PHE A 47 -6.91 -2.87 3.06
N SER A 48 -6.88 -1.85 3.93
CA SER A 48 -6.90 -0.45 3.49
C SER A 48 -5.73 -0.13 2.56
N GLU A 49 -4.52 -0.59 2.89
CA GLU A 49 -3.32 -0.35 2.08
C GLU A 49 -3.34 -1.17 0.78
N PHE A 50 -3.78 -2.43 0.82
CA PHE A 50 -3.98 -3.29 -0.35
C PHE A 50 -4.96 -2.68 -1.35
N PHE A 51 -6.16 -2.30 -0.91
CA PHE A 51 -7.14 -1.65 -1.76
C PHE A 51 -6.68 -0.28 -2.24
N SER A 52 -6.01 0.51 -1.39
CA SER A 52 -5.42 1.80 -1.83
C SER A 52 -4.41 1.58 -2.94
N GLY A 53 -3.57 0.55 -2.83
CA GLY A 53 -2.63 0.15 -3.89
C GLY A 53 -3.33 -0.28 -5.16
N LEU A 54 -4.35 -1.14 -5.06
CA LEU A 54 -5.14 -1.58 -6.23
C LEU A 54 -5.86 -0.43 -6.94
N PHE A 55 -6.47 0.48 -6.18
CA PHE A 55 -7.19 1.61 -6.75
C PHE A 55 -6.24 2.71 -7.25
N ALA A 56 -5.06 2.87 -6.65
CA ALA A 56 -4.03 3.77 -7.16
C ALA A 56 -3.31 3.21 -8.42
N TYR A 57 -3.24 1.89 -8.56
CA TYR A 57 -2.44 1.24 -9.60
C TYR A 57 -3.06 1.31 -11.00
N ASP A 58 -4.38 1.23 -11.19
CA ASP A 58 -4.87 1.32 -12.57
C ASP A 58 -6.33 1.72 -12.78
N SER A 59 -6.54 2.92 -13.34
CA SER A 59 -7.81 3.30 -13.97
C SER A 59 -8.24 2.32 -15.08
N ARG A 60 -7.28 1.60 -15.70
CA ARG A 60 -7.56 0.56 -16.69
C ARG A 60 -8.14 -0.70 -16.06
N PHE A 61 -7.74 -1.07 -14.83
CA PHE A 61 -8.31 -2.22 -14.13
C PHE A 61 -9.81 -2.01 -13.86
N ILE A 62 -10.18 -0.84 -13.33
CA ILE A 62 -11.58 -0.48 -13.10
C ILE A 62 -12.36 -0.42 -14.42
N ARG A 63 -11.76 0.13 -15.49
CA ARG A 63 -12.36 0.16 -16.83
C ARG A 63 -12.62 -1.24 -17.37
N THR A 64 -11.67 -2.15 -17.27
CA THR A 64 -11.80 -3.55 -17.69
C THR A 64 -12.86 -4.27 -16.87
N MET A 65 -12.83 -4.12 -15.54
CA MET A 65 -13.84 -4.72 -14.66
C MET A 65 -15.26 -4.24 -14.96
N ARG A 66 -15.44 -2.94 -15.22
CA ARG A 66 -16.74 -2.40 -15.66
C ARG A 66 -17.21 -3.01 -16.97
N ILE A 67 -16.32 -3.17 -17.95
CA ILE A 67 -16.70 -3.77 -19.24
C ILE A 67 -17.09 -5.23 -19.05
N LEU A 68 -16.35 -6.00 -18.26
CA LEU A 68 -16.70 -7.40 -17.98
C LEU A 68 -18.06 -7.55 -17.28
N LEU A 69 -18.36 -6.70 -16.29
CA LEU A 69 -19.59 -6.78 -15.50
C LEU A 69 -20.83 -6.25 -16.23
N PHE A 70 -20.70 -5.13 -16.95
CA PHE A 70 -21.86 -4.45 -17.54
C PHE A 70 -21.98 -4.59 -19.06
N LYS A 71 -20.94 -5.07 -19.75
CA LYS A 71 -20.91 -5.33 -21.20
C LYS A 71 -20.10 -6.61 -21.52
N PRO A 72 -20.52 -7.78 -20.97
CA PRO A 72 -19.81 -9.04 -21.19
C PRO A 72 -19.69 -9.34 -22.70
N GLY A 73 -18.51 -9.80 -23.12
CA GLY A 73 -18.22 -10.10 -24.53
C GLY A 73 -17.77 -8.92 -25.39
N LYS A 74 -17.85 -7.67 -24.91
CA LYS A 74 -17.30 -6.51 -25.65
C LYS A 74 -15.79 -6.62 -25.85
N ILE A 75 -15.03 -6.97 -24.80
CA ILE A 75 -13.57 -7.13 -24.88
C ILE A 75 -13.20 -8.20 -25.92
N SER A 76 -13.90 -9.33 -25.92
CA SER A 76 -13.68 -10.41 -26.89
C SER A 76 -13.98 -9.95 -28.32
N LYS A 77 -15.06 -9.17 -28.54
CA LYS A 77 -15.38 -8.62 -29.86
C LYS A 77 -14.36 -7.59 -30.33
N ASP A 78 -14.00 -6.64 -29.47
CA ASP A 78 -13.01 -5.61 -29.77
C ASP A 78 -11.66 -6.27 -30.14
N TYR A 79 -11.24 -7.32 -29.41
CA TYR A 79 -10.02 -8.07 -29.72
C TYR A 79 -10.05 -8.79 -31.07
N ILE A 80 -11.21 -9.35 -31.47
CA ILE A 80 -11.37 -10.01 -32.77
C ILE A 80 -11.43 -8.98 -33.91
N GLN A 81 -11.93 -7.78 -33.65
CA GLN A 81 -12.10 -6.71 -34.65
C GLN A 81 -10.85 -5.85 -34.86
N GLY A 82 -9.89 -5.86 -33.92
CA GLY A 82 -8.63 -5.10 -33.99
C GLY A 82 -8.66 -3.84 -33.14
#